data_AF-A0A0F9S2S2-F1
#
_entry.id   AF-A0A0F9S2S2-F1
#
_cell.length_a   1.000
_cell.length_b   1.000
_cell.length_c   1.000
_cell.angle_alpha   90.00
_cell.angle_beta   90.00
_cell.angle_gamma   90.00
#
_symmetry.space_group_name_H-M   'P 1'
#
loop_
_entity.id
_entity.type
_entity.pdbx_description
1 polymer ?
#
loop_
_entity_poly.entity_id
_entity_poly.type
_entity_poly.pdbx_seq_one_letter_code
_entity_poly.pdbx_strand_id
1 'polypeptide(L)'
;MTQTNRPPENPGRFNPLNFPYRRGDCRLPKSVACMSRLTQVPFVFDPSVDDEKSSYLMFEGVEGGQHVTWPSIGESLFVPTHNYYPDLDAVERDNGERFATHGRSGFSVGRYHEFLIDPVQYNVFDWDMAHFRVKIGTTAEASFGYATPLMAFLFEGPRPRWVEWSDQPTVRILGPDRDGVEAVLVSAFRAYHRNVGKWPTVFDLEALKEDEEVNSKTASDRVDPVMLGADLEPLRFLHAAMTQSDGTAACVYLYRIIEYYAFFNNLGKLSNLRHDASLSDTDFSRHMVETMFRDEKGPIQRLVQMLADRPLLDAAFNLGIVNSPSPSHLSTALYVFRNSIVHGKYGSGFAMHSDPVIGARGVSSKWRPILLELANRSIDHFGARN
;
A
#
# COMPACT_ATOMS: atom_id res chain seq x y z
N MET A 1 31.26 17.64 71.47
CA MET A 1 30.31 16.50 71.59
C MET A 1 29.80 16.16 70.20
N THR A 2 29.80 14.87 69.86
CA THR A 2 29.04 14.18 68.77
C THR A 2 29.25 14.68 67.34
N GLN A 3 30.04 14.00 66.51
CA GLN A 3 29.86 12.68 65.85
C GLN A 3 29.04 12.72 64.55
N THR A 4 29.68 12.10 63.56
CA THR A 4 29.46 12.04 62.12
C THR A 4 28.52 10.92 61.67
N ASN A 5 27.83 11.16 60.55
CA ASN A 5 27.45 10.25 59.44
C ASN A 5 27.00 8.81 59.72
N ARG A 6 25.80 8.48 59.21
CA ARG A 6 25.49 7.27 58.41
C ARG A 6 24.08 7.36 57.78
N PRO A 7 23.89 6.98 56.50
CA PRO A 7 22.58 6.71 55.93
C PRO A 7 22.20 5.21 56.07
N PRO A 8 20.89 4.85 56.04
CA PRO A 8 20.44 3.48 56.17
C PRO A 8 20.38 2.72 54.83
N GLU A 9 20.27 1.41 55.00
CA GLU A 9 20.63 0.32 54.09
C GLU A 9 19.52 -0.10 53.11
N ASN A 10 19.97 -0.73 52.02
CA ASN A 10 19.20 -1.53 51.07
C ASN A 10 18.87 -2.92 51.65
N PRO A 11 17.67 -3.47 51.39
CA PRO A 11 17.45 -4.90 51.24
C PRO A 11 16.96 -5.20 49.81
N GLY A 12 17.29 -6.28 49.11
CA GLY A 12 18.02 -7.49 49.40
C GLY A 12 18.05 -8.30 48.08
N ARG A 13 19.05 -9.15 47.92
CA ARG A 13 19.26 -10.03 46.76
C ARG A 13 18.36 -11.27 46.85
N PHE A 14 17.88 -11.74 45.70
CA PHE A 14 17.64 -13.18 45.47
C PHE A 14 18.17 -13.57 44.09
N ASN A 15 18.94 -14.66 44.07
CA ASN A 15 19.56 -15.31 42.92
C ASN A 15 18.80 -16.62 42.68
N PRO A 16 18.54 -17.05 41.44
CA PRO A 16 19.10 -18.37 41.08
C PRO A 16 19.44 -18.60 39.59
N LEU A 17 20.44 -19.47 39.42
CA LEU A 17 20.67 -20.46 38.35
C LEU A 17 21.49 -20.10 37.10
N ASN A 18 22.76 -20.50 37.22
CA ASN A 18 23.66 -20.90 36.14
C ASN A 18 23.14 -22.17 35.41
N PHE A 19 23.15 -22.14 34.09
CA PHE A 19 23.29 -23.34 33.24
C PHE A 19 24.39 -23.12 32.18
N PRO A 20 25.28 -24.09 31.94
CA PRO A 20 26.37 -23.96 30.99
C PRO A 20 25.92 -24.45 29.60
N TYR A 21 25.96 -23.59 28.58
CA TYR A 21 25.87 -24.06 27.19
C TYR A 21 27.25 -24.05 26.53
N ARG A 22 27.64 -25.25 26.10
CA ARG A 22 28.85 -25.58 25.35
C ARG A 22 28.88 -24.84 24.00
N ARG A 23 30.08 -24.42 23.61
CA ARG A 23 30.42 -23.98 22.24
C ARG A 23 30.15 -25.11 21.26
N GLY A 24 29.18 -24.90 20.38
CA GLY A 24 29.04 -25.62 19.12
C GLY A 24 29.34 -24.66 17.99
N ASP A 25 30.33 -24.99 17.17
CA ASP A 25 30.69 -24.26 15.96
C ASP A 25 29.53 -24.27 14.95
N CYS A 26 28.72 -23.21 14.96
CA CYS A 26 27.81 -22.92 13.85
C CYS A 26 28.63 -22.28 12.72
N ARG A 27 29.09 -23.11 11.78
CA ARG A 27 29.48 -22.62 10.45
C ARG A 27 28.24 -22.01 9.80
N LEU A 28 28.16 -20.68 9.79
CA LEU A 28 27.19 -19.94 9.00
C LEU A 28 27.41 -20.28 7.51
N PRO A 29 26.37 -20.66 6.76
CA PRO A 29 26.50 -20.80 5.32
C PRO A 29 26.75 -19.43 4.69
N LYS A 30 27.85 -19.35 3.92
CA LYS A 30 28.13 -18.24 3.01
C LYS A 30 27.11 -18.27 1.86
N SER A 31 25.95 -17.63 2.00
CA SER A 31 25.15 -17.18 0.83
C SER A 31 23.98 -16.29 1.23
N VAL A 32 24.20 -14.98 1.41
CA VAL A 32 23.18 -13.97 1.11
C VAL A 32 23.87 -12.72 0.60
N ALA A 33 24.48 -12.81 -0.59
CA ALA A 33 24.62 -11.65 -1.45
C ALA A 33 23.39 -11.63 -2.37
N CYS A 34 22.20 -11.47 -1.78
CA CYS A 34 21.02 -11.08 -2.55
C CYS A 34 21.13 -9.58 -2.78
N MET A 35 22.02 -9.19 -3.70
CA MET A 35 22.02 -7.84 -4.24
C MET A 35 20.64 -7.62 -4.87
N SER A 36 19.95 -6.55 -4.43
CA SER A 36 18.70 -6.06 -5.01
C SER A 36 18.80 -6.05 -6.54
N ARG A 37 18.09 -6.96 -7.23
CA ARG A 37 18.14 -7.00 -8.71
C ARG A 37 17.47 -5.76 -9.32
N LEU A 38 16.51 -5.12 -8.62
CA LEU A 38 15.89 -3.89 -9.10
C LEU A 38 16.84 -2.70 -9.13
N THR A 39 17.96 -2.70 -8.38
CA THR A 39 18.99 -1.66 -8.56
C THR A 39 19.61 -1.67 -9.95
N GLN A 40 19.47 -2.76 -10.71
CA GLN A 40 20.01 -2.90 -12.06
C GLN A 40 19.04 -2.44 -13.16
N VAL A 41 17.75 -2.27 -12.84
CA VAL A 41 16.78 -1.76 -13.82
C VAL A 41 16.83 -0.22 -13.81
N PRO A 42 17.21 0.42 -14.91
CA PRO A 42 17.32 1.88 -14.96
C PRO A 42 15.92 2.52 -14.96
N PHE A 43 15.81 3.76 -14.49
CA PHE A 43 14.53 4.48 -14.51
C PHE A 43 14.12 4.93 -15.92
N VAL A 44 15.11 5.22 -16.74
CA VAL A 44 15.00 5.61 -18.16
C VAL A 44 16.01 4.75 -18.93
N PHE A 45 15.66 4.31 -20.13
CA PHE A 45 16.55 3.50 -20.97
C PHE A 45 17.29 4.37 -21.99
N ASP A 46 18.59 4.09 -22.17
CA ASP A 46 19.45 4.71 -23.18
C ASP A 46 20.26 3.60 -23.90
N PRO A 47 20.03 3.33 -25.20
CA PRO A 47 19.07 3.98 -26.10
C PRO A 47 17.60 3.84 -25.66
N SER A 48 16.71 4.67 -26.18
CA SER A 48 15.27 4.59 -25.90
C SER A 48 14.71 3.19 -26.17
N VAL A 49 13.67 2.78 -25.43
CA VAL A 49 12.97 1.51 -25.67
C VAL A 49 12.26 1.47 -27.02
N ASP A 50 11.94 2.64 -27.59
CA ASP A 50 11.37 2.77 -28.94
C ASP A 50 12.45 2.74 -30.04
N ASP A 51 13.75 2.77 -29.69
CA ASP A 51 14.83 2.67 -30.67
C ASP A 51 14.92 1.25 -31.21
N GLU A 52 14.77 1.09 -32.53
CA GLU A 52 14.90 -0.18 -33.25
C GLU A 52 16.27 -0.86 -33.03
N LYS A 53 17.29 -0.09 -32.65
CA LYS A 53 18.65 -0.58 -32.36
C LYS A 53 18.85 -0.99 -30.89
N SER A 54 17.85 -0.79 -30.04
CA SER A 54 17.94 -1.19 -28.64
C SER A 54 18.07 -2.72 -28.55
N SER A 55 19.06 -3.20 -27.78
CA SER A 55 19.38 -4.62 -27.65
C SER A 55 19.18 -5.11 -26.22
N TYR A 56 18.09 -4.66 -25.59
CA TYR A 56 17.76 -5.03 -24.22
C TYR A 56 17.16 -6.43 -24.08
N LEU A 57 16.45 -6.88 -25.12
CA LEU A 57 15.80 -8.19 -25.17
C LEU A 57 16.64 -9.14 -26.03
N MET A 58 16.77 -10.38 -25.56
CA MET A 58 17.38 -11.46 -26.31
C MET A 58 16.30 -12.38 -26.86
N PHE A 59 16.38 -12.69 -28.16
CA PHE A 59 15.43 -13.52 -28.87
C PHE A 59 16.08 -14.83 -29.30
N GLU A 60 15.50 -15.95 -28.91
CA GLU A 60 15.93 -17.30 -29.29
C GLU A 60 14.79 -18.02 -30.00
N GLY A 61 14.94 -18.29 -31.30
CA GLY A 61 13.92 -19.01 -32.08
C GLY A 61 13.79 -20.47 -31.62
N VAL A 62 12.55 -20.91 -31.42
CA VAL A 62 12.21 -22.29 -31.05
C VAL A 62 11.02 -22.78 -31.89
N GLU A 63 10.68 -24.06 -31.80
CA GLU A 63 9.52 -24.59 -32.51
C GLU A 63 8.24 -23.87 -32.05
N GLY A 64 7.48 -23.32 -33.01
CA GLY A 64 6.22 -22.62 -32.76
C GLY A 64 6.32 -21.18 -32.26
N GLY A 65 7.54 -20.63 -32.07
CA GLY A 65 7.70 -19.28 -31.54
C GLY A 65 9.15 -18.91 -31.22
N GLN A 66 9.33 -18.14 -30.16
CA GLN A 66 10.64 -17.70 -29.69
C GLN A 66 10.64 -17.52 -28.17
N HIS A 67 11.79 -17.72 -27.53
CA HIS A 67 12.02 -17.26 -26.17
C HIS A 67 12.52 -15.82 -26.17
N VAL A 68 11.81 -14.95 -25.44
CA VAL A 68 12.17 -13.55 -25.22
C VAL A 68 12.68 -13.41 -23.81
N THR A 69 13.96 -13.09 -23.66
CA THR A 69 14.63 -12.99 -22.36
C THR A 69 15.03 -11.54 -22.10
N TRP A 70 14.73 -11.03 -20.91
CA TRP A 70 15.24 -9.75 -20.45
C TRP A 70 16.33 -9.97 -19.38
N PRO A 71 17.63 -9.83 -19.74
CA PRO A 71 18.74 -10.21 -18.86
C PRO A 71 18.79 -9.42 -17.54
N SER A 72 18.32 -8.17 -17.53
CA SER A 72 18.36 -7.30 -16.33
C SER A 72 17.55 -7.83 -15.16
N ILE A 73 16.47 -8.57 -15.43
CA ILE A 73 15.65 -9.22 -14.40
C ILE A 73 15.84 -10.74 -14.37
N GLY A 74 16.40 -11.32 -15.44
CA GLY A 74 16.65 -12.75 -15.58
C GLY A 74 15.39 -13.56 -15.89
N GLU A 75 14.35 -12.90 -16.40
CA GLU A 75 13.09 -13.54 -16.80
C GLU A 75 13.06 -13.82 -18.30
N SER A 76 12.38 -14.91 -18.67
CA SER A 76 12.27 -15.39 -20.04
C SER A 76 10.86 -15.90 -20.29
N LEU A 77 10.28 -15.55 -21.44
CA LEU A 77 8.91 -15.90 -21.84
C LEU A 77 8.93 -16.60 -23.19
N PHE A 78 8.10 -17.62 -23.37
CA PHE A 78 7.80 -18.12 -24.70
C PHE A 78 6.78 -17.21 -25.39
N VAL A 79 7.05 -16.79 -26.60
CA VAL A 79 6.17 -15.95 -27.40
C VAL A 79 5.84 -16.70 -28.68
N PRO A 80 4.58 -17.10 -28.89
CA PRO A 80 4.16 -17.80 -30.09
C PRO A 80 4.45 -16.98 -31.35
N THR A 81 4.57 -17.67 -32.48
CA THR A 81 4.70 -17.01 -33.79
C THR A 81 3.53 -16.05 -34.01
N HIS A 82 3.85 -14.82 -34.41
CA HIS A 82 2.90 -13.75 -34.68
C HIS A 82 3.34 -12.94 -35.90
N ASN A 83 2.41 -12.20 -36.51
CA ASN A 83 2.69 -11.45 -37.74
C ASN A 83 3.37 -10.10 -37.48
N TYR A 84 2.89 -9.34 -36.50
CA TYR A 84 3.31 -7.96 -36.26
C TYR A 84 3.67 -7.70 -34.80
N TYR A 85 2.81 -8.10 -33.88
CA TYR A 85 2.98 -7.93 -32.44
C TYR A 85 2.56 -9.21 -31.69
N PRO A 86 3.08 -9.45 -30.47
CA PRO A 86 2.67 -10.58 -29.65
C PRO A 86 1.16 -10.59 -29.40
N ASP A 87 0.55 -11.76 -29.50
CA ASP A 87 -0.80 -12.00 -29.01
C ASP A 87 -0.73 -12.33 -27.52
N LEU A 88 -1.13 -11.38 -26.67
CA LEU A 88 -1.04 -11.50 -25.22
C LEU A 88 -1.82 -12.69 -24.66
N ASP A 89 -2.99 -13.02 -25.24
CA ASP A 89 -3.80 -14.16 -24.81
C ASP A 89 -3.07 -15.48 -25.11
N ALA A 90 -2.38 -15.53 -26.27
CA ALA A 90 -1.56 -16.68 -26.64
C ALA A 90 -0.31 -16.80 -25.76
N VAL A 91 0.36 -15.68 -25.45
CA VAL A 91 1.52 -15.65 -24.54
C VAL A 91 1.11 -16.13 -23.14
N GLU A 92 -0.01 -15.65 -22.61
CA GLU A 92 -0.50 -16.07 -21.29
C GLU A 92 -0.87 -17.55 -21.24
N ARG A 93 -1.60 -18.05 -22.22
CA ARG A 93 -1.92 -19.48 -22.32
C ARG A 93 -0.68 -20.36 -22.35
N ASP A 94 0.33 -19.99 -23.14
CA ASP A 94 1.47 -20.86 -23.44
C ASP A 94 2.59 -20.76 -22.38
N ASN A 95 2.57 -19.75 -21.50
CA ASN A 95 3.47 -19.64 -20.34
C ASN A 95 2.83 -20.10 -19.01
N GLY A 96 1.54 -20.43 -19.00
CA GLY A 96 0.83 -20.92 -17.82
C GLY A 96 0.88 -19.93 -16.65
N GLU A 97 1.06 -20.43 -15.43
CA GLU A 97 1.05 -19.58 -14.23
C GLU A 97 2.21 -18.56 -14.16
N ARG A 98 3.27 -18.76 -14.95
CA ARG A 98 4.46 -17.91 -14.92
C ARG A 98 4.18 -16.52 -15.47
N PHE A 99 3.29 -16.38 -16.43
CA PHE A 99 2.92 -15.10 -17.02
C PHE A 99 1.45 -14.81 -16.80
N ALA A 100 1.12 -13.55 -16.58
CA ALA A 100 -0.27 -13.10 -16.66
C ALA A 100 -0.35 -11.64 -17.03
N THR A 101 -1.38 -11.32 -17.81
CA THR A 101 -1.77 -9.95 -18.07
C THR A 101 -2.73 -9.44 -17.00
N HIS A 102 -2.70 -8.13 -16.78
CA HIS A 102 -3.63 -7.42 -15.90
C HIS A 102 -4.42 -6.43 -16.76
N GLY A 103 -5.25 -6.98 -17.65
CA GLY A 103 -5.87 -6.21 -18.72
C GLY A 103 -4.82 -5.60 -19.64
N ARG A 104 -4.99 -4.33 -20.03
CA ARG A 104 -3.98 -3.58 -20.78
C ARG A 104 -3.20 -2.58 -19.93
N SER A 105 -3.25 -2.78 -18.62
CA SER A 105 -2.54 -1.95 -17.65
C SER A 105 -1.19 -2.50 -17.24
N GLY A 106 -0.88 -3.76 -17.54
CA GLY A 106 0.40 -4.34 -17.16
C GLY A 106 0.43 -5.85 -17.16
N PHE A 107 1.50 -6.41 -16.61
CA PHE A 107 1.75 -7.85 -16.62
C PHE A 107 2.55 -8.32 -15.40
N SER A 108 2.60 -9.63 -15.23
CA SER A 108 3.44 -10.33 -14.26
C SER A 108 4.21 -11.45 -14.96
N VAL A 109 5.50 -11.58 -14.67
CA VAL A 109 6.35 -12.70 -15.09
C VAL A 109 7.21 -13.17 -13.92
N GLY A 110 6.97 -14.39 -13.47
CA GLY A 110 7.64 -14.93 -12.29
C GLY A 110 7.38 -14.06 -11.06
N ARG A 111 8.43 -13.40 -10.54
CA ARG A 111 8.34 -12.45 -9.40
C ARG A 111 8.52 -10.99 -9.80
N TYR A 112 8.50 -10.71 -11.10
CA TYR A 112 8.56 -9.38 -11.66
C TYR A 112 7.18 -8.96 -12.16
N HIS A 113 6.79 -7.73 -11.85
CA HIS A 113 5.50 -7.17 -12.24
C HIS A 113 5.71 -5.74 -12.70
N GLU A 114 4.98 -5.33 -13.72
CA GLU A 114 5.03 -3.98 -14.24
C GLU A 114 3.64 -3.51 -14.60
N PHE A 115 3.30 -2.31 -14.15
CA PHE A 115 2.00 -1.69 -14.40
C PHE A 115 2.20 -0.27 -14.93
N LEU A 116 1.47 0.08 -15.96
CA LEU A 116 1.26 1.45 -16.40
C LEU A 116 0.51 2.21 -15.32
N ILE A 117 0.95 3.43 -15.08
CA ILE A 117 0.37 4.28 -14.04
C ILE A 117 0.04 5.66 -14.58
N ASP A 118 -1.07 6.23 -14.13
CA ASP A 118 -1.36 7.65 -14.31
C ASP A 118 -1.26 8.32 -12.93
N PRO A 119 -0.22 9.14 -12.68
CA PRO A 119 -0.05 9.88 -11.43
C PRO A 119 -1.00 11.06 -11.26
N VAL A 120 -1.63 11.53 -12.33
CA VAL A 120 -2.57 12.65 -12.33
C VAL A 120 -3.66 12.31 -13.33
N GLN A 121 -4.79 11.80 -12.82
CA GLN A 121 -6.03 11.68 -13.60
C GLN A 121 -6.13 12.94 -14.48
N TYR A 122 -6.05 12.77 -15.80
CA TYR A 122 -6.19 13.80 -16.84
C TYR A 122 -4.94 14.57 -17.34
N ASN A 123 -3.68 14.11 -17.14
CA ASN A 123 -2.56 14.71 -17.90
C ASN A 123 -1.36 13.76 -18.15
N VAL A 124 -1.40 13.04 -19.28
CA VAL A 124 -0.36 12.08 -19.71
C VAL A 124 0.88 12.75 -20.31
N PHE A 125 0.76 13.98 -20.84
CA PHE A 125 1.78 14.58 -21.71
C PHE A 125 2.66 15.63 -21.03
N ASP A 126 2.40 15.99 -19.77
CA ASP A 126 3.14 17.06 -19.09
C ASP A 126 3.69 16.65 -17.72
N TRP A 127 4.19 15.41 -17.66
CA TRP A 127 4.75 14.86 -16.45
C TRP A 127 6.16 14.32 -16.62
N ASP A 128 7.09 14.95 -15.90
CA ASP A 128 8.36 14.32 -15.54
C ASP A 128 8.13 13.52 -14.26
N MET A 129 8.08 12.20 -14.42
CA MET A 129 7.95 11.29 -13.30
C MET A 129 9.03 11.51 -12.28
N ALA A 130 8.63 11.69 -11.02
CA ALA A 130 9.62 11.60 -9.96
C ALA A 130 10.09 10.14 -9.90
N HIS A 131 11.27 9.89 -10.43
CA HIS A 131 11.92 8.60 -10.30
C HIS A 131 12.05 8.27 -8.82
N PHE A 132 11.47 7.15 -8.43
CA PHE A 132 11.35 6.79 -7.03
C PHE A 132 11.55 5.30 -6.89
N ARG A 133 12.39 4.89 -5.94
CA ARG A 133 12.55 3.47 -5.59
C ARG A 133 12.34 3.31 -4.10
N VAL A 134 11.56 2.31 -3.73
CA VAL A 134 11.24 2.00 -2.35
C VAL A 134 11.39 0.50 -2.11
N LYS A 135 11.97 0.17 -0.96
CA LYS A 135 11.91 -1.19 -0.43
C LYS A 135 10.65 -1.33 0.41
N ILE A 136 9.85 -2.35 0.12
CA ILE A 136 8.58 -2.61 0.79
C ILE A 136 8.75 -3.88 1.62
N GLY A 137 8.76 -3.70 2.94
CA GLY A 137 9.17 -4.74 3.89
C GLY A 137 10.58 -5.30 3.60
N THR A 138 10.76 -6.62 3.75
CA THR A 138 12.06 -7.27 3.58
C THR A 138 12.25 -7.94 2.23
N THR A 139 11.16 -8.26 1.54
CA THR A 139 11.12 -9.17 0.38
C THR A 139 10.75 -8.52 -0.94
N ALA A 140 10.18 -7.30 -0.92
CA ALA A 140 9.70 -6.63 -2.12
C ALA A 140 10.38 -5.28 -2.32
N GLU A 141 10.51 -4.90 -3.58
CA GLU A 141 11.05 -3.63 -4.03
C GLU A 141 10.17 -3.09 -5.15
N ALA A 142 9.94 -1.78 -5.17
CA ALA A 142 9.20 -1.11 -6.22
C ALA A 142 9.99 0.08 -6.75
N SER A 143 9.89 0.34 -8.06
CA SER A 143 10.50 1.48 -8.72
C SER A 143 9.55 2.13 -9.72
N PHE A 144 9.43 3.45 -9.66
CA PHE A 144 8.65 4.31 -10.54
C PHE A 144 9.59 4.92 -11.56
N GLY A 145 9.36 4.61 -12.83
CA GLY A 145 10.15 5.06 -13.99
C GLY A 145 9.45 4.62 -15.26
N TYR A 146 10.06 4.81 -16.42
CA TYR A 146 9.35 4.57 -17.68
C TYR A 146 9.28 3.09 -18.06
N ALA A 147 8.40 2.80 -19.02
CA ALA A 147 8.10 1.47 -19.49
C ALA A 147 9.37 0.74 -19.90
N THR A 148 9.44 -0.53 -19.52
CA THR A 148 10.59 -1.35 -19.84
C THR A 148 10.52 -1.87 -21.27
N PRO A 149 11.66 -2.34 -21.83
CA PRO A 149 11.68 -3.00 -23.12
C PRO A 149 10.68 -4.17 -23.19
N LEU A 150 10.46 -4.87 -22.06
CA LEU A 150 9.52 -5.99 -22.02
C LEU A 150 8.07 -5.51 -22.08
N MET A 151 7.72 -4.42 -21.38
CA MET A 151 6.41 -3.76 -21.51
C MET A 151 6.18 -3.30 -22.96
N ALA A 152 7.16 -2.59 -23.52
CA ALA A 152 7.10 -2.07 -24.88
C ALA A 152 6.85 -3.19 -25.90
N PHE A 153 7.62 -4.27 -25.82
CA PHE A 153 7.48 -5.43 -26.71
C PHE A 153 6.12 -6.12 -26.58
N LEU A 154 5.65 -6.37 -25.35
CA LEU A 154 4.42 -7.12 -25.10
C LEU A 154 3.16 -6.32 -25.49
N PHE A 155 3.16 -5.01 -25.25
CA PHE A 155 1.98 -4.16 -25.43
C PHE A 155 2.02 -3.32 -26.71
N GLU A 156 2.96 -3.57 -27.63
CA GLU A 156 3.07 -2.83 -28.89
C GLU A 156 1.80 -2.89 -29.74
N GLY A 157 1.12 -4.05 -29.77
CA GLY A 157 -0.13 -4.23 -30.49
C GLY A 157 -1.27 -3.29 -30.05
N PRO A 158 -1.59 -3.24 -28.74
CA PRO A 158 -2.63 -2.33 -28.23
C PRO A 158 -2.21 -0.85 -28.13
N ARG A 159 -0.95 -0.49 -28.40
CA ARG A 159 -0.46 0.89 -28.26
C ARG A 159 -1.07 1.84 -29.31
N PRO A 160 -1.61 3.01 -28.91
CA PRO A 160 -1.93 4.08 -29.85
C PRO A 160 -0.66 4.65 -30.48
N ARG A 161 -0.67 4.90 -31.81
CA ARG A 161 0.54 5.27 -32.57
C ARG A 161 1.26 6.54 -32.10
N TRP A 162 0.56 7.45 -31.42
CA TRP A 162 1.09 8.74 -30.94
C TRP A 162 1.70 8.65 -29.53
N VAL A 163 1.72 7.47 -28.91
CA VAL A 163 2.18 7.24 -27.55
C VAL A 163 3.56 6.61 -27.62
N GLU A 164 4.62 7.26 -27.14
CA GLU A 164 5.96 6.66 -27.09
C GLU A 164 6.15 5.85 -25.80
N TRP A 165 6.74 4.66 -25.88
CA TRP A 165 6.95 3.82 -24.70
C TRP A 165 7.97 4.40 -23.74
N SER A 166 8.98 5.10 -24.25
CA SER A 166 9.98 5.81 -23.46
C SER A 166 9.39 6.83 -22.51
N ASP A 167 8.20 7.31 -22.82
CA ASP A 167 7.49 8.33 -22.07
C ASP A 167 6.33 7.73 -21.27
N GLN A 168 6.08 6.42 -21.38
CA GLN A 168 5.00 5.77 -20.63
C GLN A 168 5.43 5.48 -19.19
N PRO A 169 4.78 6.10 -18.21
CA PRO A 169 5.13 5.87 -16.82
C PRO A 169 4.68 4.50 -16.31
N THR A 170 5.58 3.81 -15.62
CA THR A 170 5.31 2.52 -15.00
C THR A 170 5.76 2.45 -13.55
N VAL A 171 5.10 1.58 -12.79
CA VAL A 171 5.61 1.04 -11.54
C VAL A 171 6.06 -0.39 -11.77
N ARG A 172 7.29 -0.68 -11.36
CA ARG A 172 7.94 -1.97 -11.53
C ARG A 172 8.16 -2.56 -10.16
N ILE A 173 7.70 -3.78 -9.95
CA ILE A 173 7.69 -4.47 -8.66
C ILE A 173 8.45 -5.77 -8.82
N LEU A 174 9.37 -6.03 -7.89
CA LEU A 174 10.08 -7.29 -7.82
C LEU A 174 9.92 -7.87 -6.41
N GLY A 175 9.67 -9.17 -6.34
CA GLY A 175 9.66 -9.89 -5.08
C GLY A 175 8.34 -10.56 -4.71
N PRO A 176 7.15 -9.95 -4.78
CA PRO A 176 5.94 -10.71 -4.47
C PRO A 176 5.70 -11.83 -5.48
N ASP A 177 4.85 -12.78 -5.12
CA ASP A 177 4.17 -13.63 -6.10
C ASP A 177 2.97 -12.86 -6.68
N ARG A 178 2.23 -13.51 -7.58
CA ARG A 178 1.05 -12.91 -8.21
C ARG A 178 -0.03 -12.53 -7.18
N ASP A 179 -0.17 -13.29 -6.11
CA ASP A 179 -1.21 -13.05 -5.10
C ASP A 179 -0.85 -11.85 -4.19
N GLY A 180 0.44 -11.64 -3.94
CA GLY A 180 0.94 -10.53 -3.12
C GLY A 180 1.19 -9.22 -3.86
N VAL A 181 1.13 -9.20 -5.21
CA VAL A 181 1.53 -8.02 -6.00
C VAL A 181 0.66 -6.80 -5.72
N GLU A 182 -0.65 -6.99 -5.54
CA GLU A 182 -1.58 -5.88 -5.33
C GLU A 182 -1.29 -5.14 -4.01
N ALA A 183 -0.98 -5.89 -2.94
CA ALA A 183 -0.61 -5.30 -1.66
C ALA A 183 0.69 -4.49 -1.76
N VAL A 184 1.67 -5.01 -2.52
CA VAL A 184 2.93 -4.31 -2.78
C VAL A 184 2.70 -3.07 -3.63
N LEU A 185 1.85 -3.15 -4.66
CA LEU A 185 1.52 -2.04 -5.55
C LEU A 185 0.90 -0.86 -4.78
N VAL A 186 -0.14 -1.11 -3.99
CA VAL A 186 -0.77 -0.05 -3.19
C VAL A 186 0.18 0.50 -2.13
N SER A 187 1.03 -0.35 -1.54
CA SER A 187 2.06 0.08 -0.60
C SER A 187 3.11 0.97 -1.30
N ALA A 188 3.46 0.67 -2.55
CA ALA A 188 4.34 1.49 -3.37
C ALA A 188 3.71 2.85 -3.67
N PHE A 189 2.42 2.89 -4.05
CA PHE A 189 1.68 4.13 -4.29
C PHE A 189 1.62 5.01 -3.05
N ARG A 190 1.43 4.40 -1.90
CA ARG A 190 1.46 5.08 -0.61
C ARG A 190 2.83 5.67 -0.27
N ALA A 191 3.90 4.93 -0.53
CA ALA A 191 5.28 5.41 -0.41
C ALA A 191 5.53 6.60 -1.34
N TYR A 192 5.11 6.45 -2.61
CA TYR A 192 5.22 7.46 -3.64
C TYR A 192 4.47 8.74 -3.25
N HIS A 193 3.23 8.62 -2.79
CA HIS A 193 2.42 9.75 -2.34
C HIS A 193 3.04 10.48 -1.15
N ARG A 194 3.65 9.77 -0.20
CA ARG A 194 4.38 10.40 0.91
C ARG A 194 5.60 11.20 0.45
N ASN A 195 6.29 10.73 -0.60
CA ASN A 195 7.47 11.39 -1.16
C ASN A 195 7.13 12.56 -2.10
N VAL A 196 6.16 12.35 -2.99
CA VAL A 196 5.89 13.21 -4.14
C VAL A 196 4.61 14.04 -3.94
N GLY A 197 3.75 13.68 -2.99
CA GLY A 197 2.47 14.34 -2.75
C GLY A 197 1.38 14.02 -3.77
N LYS A 198 1.63 13.09 -4.70
CA LYS A 198 0.69 12.65 -5.74
C LYS A 198 0.39 11.16 -5.59
N TRP A 199 -0.87 10.77 -5.77
CA TRP A 199 -1.28 9.37 -5.67
C TRP A 199 -1.38 8.74 -7.06
N PRO A 200 -0.55 7.75 -7.39
CA PRO A 200 -0.64 7.06 -8.68
C PRO A 200 -1.90 6.23 -8.80
N THR A 201 -2.42 6.13 -10.02
CA THR A 201 -3.51 5.24 -10.39
C THR A 201 -3.03 4.25 -11.43
N VAL A 202 -3.55 3.03 -11.42
CA VAL A 202 -3.26 2.09 -12.51
C VAL A 202 -3.98 2.57 -13.75
N PHE A 203 -3.26 2.61 -14.85
CA PHE A 203 -3.73 3.15 -16.11
C PHE A 203 -3.95 2.03 -17.12
N ASP A 204 -5.07 2.07 -17.83
CA ASP A 204 -5.37 1.14 -18.92
C ASP A 204 -5.18 1.85 -20.26
N LEU A 205 -4.36 1.26 -21.15
CA LEU A 205 -4.11 1.81 -22.49
C LEU A 205 -5.40 2.04 -23.31
N GLU A 206 -6.48 1.31 -23.04
CA GLU A 206 -7.76 1.56 -23.71
C GLU A 206 -8.39 2.91 -23.39
N ALA A 207 -8.04 3.49 -22.23
CA ALA A 207 -8.55 4.78 -21.79
C ALA A 207 -7.98 5.96 -22.57
N LEU A 208 -6.88 5.78 -23.33
CA LEU A 208 -6.20 6.83 -24.12
C LEU A 208 -6.96 7.35 -25.34
N LYS A 209 -8.22 6.97 -25.51
CA LYS A 209 -8.96 7.33 -26.72
C LYS A 209 -9.52 8.76 -26.72
N GLU A 210 -9.47 9.52 -25.63
CA GLU A 210 -10.06 10.88 -25.57
C GLU A 210 -9.25 11.88 -24.69
N ASP A 211 -8.86 12.99 -25.34
CA ASP A 211 -8.62 14.38 -24.87
C ASP A 211 -7.31 14.89 -24.22
N GLU A 212 -7.08 16.19 -24.48
CA GLU A 212 -5.83 17.00 -24.60
C GLU A 212 -5.28 17.68 -23.31
N GLU A 213 -3.94 17.86 -23.35
CA GLU A 213 -2.96 18.82 -22.77
C GLU A 213 -3.22 19.73 -21.52
N VAL A 214 -2.19 19.90 -20.67
CA VAL A 214 -1.52 21.19 -20.24
C VAL A 214 -0.67 21.13 -18.92
N ASN A 215 0.63 21.44 -19.01
CA ASN A 215 1.65 22.08 -18.13
C ASN A 215 2.04 21.67 -16.67
N SER A 216 3.20 21.00 -16.57
CA SER A 216 4.49 21.30 -15.88
C SER A 216 4.75 21.18 -14.35
N LYS A 217 5.95 20.61 -14.07
CA LYS A 217 6.99 20.86 -13.02
C LYS A 217 7.32 19.78 -11.95
N THR A 218 8.63 19.69 -11.72
CA THR A 218 9.54 18.67 -11.11
C THR A 218 9.70 18.70 -9.58
N ALA A 219 10.12 17.58 -8.94
CA ALA A 219 11.20 17.49 -7.93
C ALA A 219 11.38 16.13 -7.16
N SER A 220 12.66 15.82 -6.89
CA SER A 220 13.33 15.31 -5.65
C SER A 220 13.20 13.86 -5.13
N ASP A 221 14.32 13.37 -4.58
CA ASP A 221 14.64 11.96 -4.33
C ASP A 221 15.05 11.67 -2.86
N ARG A 222 14.33 10.72 -2.22
CA ARG A 222 14.56 9.90 -0.99
C ARG A 222 13.47 9.98 0.11
N VAL A 223 12.83 8.83 0.40
CA VAL A 223 11.90 8.60 1.54
C VAL A 223 12.12 7.24 2.23
N ASP A 224 11.71 7.21 3.50
CA ASP A 224 11.74 6.12 4.48
C ASP A 224 11.10 4.79 4.01
N PRO A 225 11.54 3.65 4.58
CA PRO A 225 10.97 2.33 4.27
C PRO A 225 9.47 2.25 4.59
N VAL A 226 8.68 1.74 3.64
CA VAL A 226 7.25 1.46 3.84
C VAL A 226 7.05 0.00 4.21
N MET A 227 6.30 -0.22 5.29
CA MET A 227 5.93 -1.57 5.74
C MET A 227 4.94 -2.18 4.75
N LEU A 228 5.19 -3.43 4.36
CA LEU A 228 4.25 -4.27 3.61
C LEU A 228 3.00 -4.44 4.47
N GLY A 229 1.85 -3.93 4.03
CA GLY A 229 0.58 -4.23 4.67
C GLY A 229 0.21 -5.69 4.40
N ALA A 230 0.14 -6.52 5.44
CA ALA A 230 -0.31 -7.90 5.36
C ALA A 230 -1.79 -8.02 4.94
N ASP A 231 -2.58 -6.97 5.20
CA ASP A 231 -4.02 -6.94 4.95
C ASP A 231 -4.33 -6.21 3.62
N LEU A 232 -4.68 -6.98 2.59
CA LEU A 232 -5.02 -6.45 1.26
C LEU A 232 -6.27 -5.56 1.27
N GLU A 233 -7.26 -5.87 2.11
CA GLU A 233 -8.55 -5.18 2.09
C GLU A 233 -8.47 -3.71 2.60
N PRO A 234 -7.79 -3.39 3.72
CA PRO A 234 -7.45 -2.02 4.08
C PRO A 234 -6.68 -1.25 2.99
N LEU A 235 -5.77 -1.91 2.27
CA LEU A 235 -5.04 -1.30 1.17
C LEU A 235 -5.97 -0.98 0.00
N ARG A 236 -6.88 -1.88 -0.37
CA ARG A 236 -7.92 -1.61 -1.38
C ARG A 236 -8.81 -0.43 -0.99
N PHE A 237 -9.25 -0.34 0.27
CA PHE A 237 -9.99 0.82 0.75
C PHE A 237 -9.16 2.10 0.71
N LEU A 238 -7.87 2.04 1.01
CA LEU A 238 -6.98 3.20 0.90
C LEU A 238 -6.90 3.67 -0.56
N HIS A 239 -6.66 2.75 -1.50
CA HIS A 239 -6.63 3.07 -2.92
C HIS A 239 -7.95 3.70 -3.38
N ALA A 240 -9.09 3.10 -3.04
CA ALA A 240 -10.42 3.63 -3.35
C ALA A 240 -10.65 5.03 -2.75
N ALA A 241 -10.18 5.28 -1.52
CA ALA A 241 -10.29 6.60 -0.89
C ALA A 241 -9.45 7.67 -1.59
N MET A 242 -8.30 7.29 -2.16
CA MET A 242 -7.38 8.22 -2.81
C MET A 242 -7.84 8.59 -4.22
N THR A 243 -8.48 7.66 -4.94
CA THR A 243 -9.00 7.87 -6.31
C THR A 243 -10.44 8.39 -6.35
N GLN A 244 -11.13 8.45 -5.21
CA GLN A 244 -12.51 8.92 -5.12
C GLN A 244 -12.61 10.45 -5.21
N SER A 245 -13.47 10.93 -6.12
CA SER A 245 -13.77 12.34 -6.34
C SER A 245 -14.74 12.90 -5.30
N ASP A 246 -15.75 12.12 -4.88
CA ASP A 246 -16.65 12.49 -3.79
C ASP A 246 -15.93 12.40 -2.43
N GLY A 247 -15.72 13.56 -1.79
CA GLY A 247 -15.07 13.66 -0.49
C GLY A 247 -15.78 12.85 0.61
N THR A 248 -17.10 12.71 0.55
CA THR A 248 -17.88 11.95 1.54
C THR A 248 -17.65 10.46 1.36
N ALA A 249 -17.75 9.95 0.13
CA ALA A 249 -17.42 8.57 -0.19
C ALA A 249 -15.96 8.22 0.15
N ALA A 250 -15.01 9.14 -0.11
CA ALA A 250 -13.61 8.97 0.30
C ALA A 250 -13.48 8.80 1.83
N CYS A 251 -14.19 9.61 2.61
CA CYS A 251 -14.20 9.49 4.07
C CYS A 251 -14.77 8.14 4.55
N VAL A 252 -15.79 7.60 3.87
CA VAL A 252 -16.33 6.27 4.19
C VAL A 252 -15.27 5.18 4.02
N TYR A 253 -14.53 5.18 2.92
CA TYR A 253 -13.46 4.21 2.70
C TYR A 253 -12.34 4.32 3.75
N LEU A 254 -11.91 5.54 4.07
CA LEU A 254 -10.89 5.75 5.13
C LEU A 254 -11.38 5.27 6.49
N TYR A 255 -12.65 5.48 6.78
CA TYR A 255 -13.24 5.00 8.02
C TYR A 255 -13.33 3.46 8.08
N ARG A 256 -13.59 2.77 6.96
CA ARG A 256 -13.56 1.30 6.91
C ARG A 256 -12.21 0.73 7.31
N ILE A 257 -11.10 1.41 6.96
CA ILE A 257 -9.75 1.03 7.40
C ILE A 257 -9.63 1.13 8.92
N ILE A 258 -10.12 2.23 9.49
CA ILE A 258 -10.11 2.47 10.94
C ILE A 258 -10.98 1.42 11.66
N GLU A 259 -12.18 1.13 11.17
CA GLU A 259 -13.05 0.08 11.70
C GLU A 259 -12.38 -1.30 11.65
N TYR A 260 -11.78 -1.64 10.50
CA TYR A 260 -11.04 -2.89 10.32
C TYR A 260 -10.02 -3.06 11.45
N TYR A 261 -9.09 -2.12 11.62
CA TYR A 261 -8.06 -2.25 12.65
C TYR A 261 -8.56 -2.04 14.09
N ALA A 262 -9.62 -1.24 14.30
CA ALA A 262 -10.27 -1.14 15.61
C ALA A 262 -10.82 -2.48 16.08
N PHE A 263 -11.35 -3.29 15.16
CA PHE A 263 -11.81 -4.65 15.44
C PHE A 263 -10.67 -5.58 15.88
N PHE A 264 -9.49 -5.51 15.24
CA PHE A 264 -8.33 -6.34 15.62
C PHE A 264 -7.87 -6.08 17.07
N ASN A 265 -8.11 -4.89 17.60
CA ASN A 265 -7.84 -4.58 19.01
C ASN A 265 -8.71 -5.40 19.99
N ASN A 266 -9.79 -6.04 19.52
CA ASN A 266 -10.60 -6.97 20.31
C ASN A 266 -10.14 -8.44 20.19
N LEU A 267 -9.25 -8.80 19.26
CA LEU A 267 -8.79 -10.19 19.08
C LEU A 267 -8.13 -10.76 20.33
N GLY A 268 -7.42 -9.94 21.12
CA GLY A 268 -6.87 -10.38 22.40
C GLY A 268 -7.96 -10.87 23.36
N LYS A 269 -9.10 -10.19 23.41
CA LYS A 269 -10.25 -10.59 24.22
C LYS A 269 -10.88 -11.88 23.69
N LEU A 270 -11.03 -12.01 22.38
CA LEU A 270 -11.55 -13.23 21.76
C LEU A 270 -10.63 -14.43 21.97
N SER A 271 -9.32 -14.22 21.85
CA SER A 271 -8.33 -15.26 22.11
C SER A 271 -8.44 -15.71 23.58
N ASN A 272 -8.55 -14.78 24.52
CA ASN A 272 -8.75 -15.12 25.93
C ASN A 272 -10.05 -15.91 26.15
N LEU A 273 -11.16 -15.49 25.54
CA LEU A 273 -12.43 -16.23 25.58
C LEU A 273 -12.30 -17.64 24.99
N ARG A 274 -11.54 -17.79 23.90
CA ARG A 274 -11.33 -19.09 23.22
C ARG A 274 -10.50 -20.06 24.06
N HIS A 275 -9.59 -19.55 24.88
CA HIS A 275 -8.74 -20.37 25.75
C HIS A 275 -9.30 -20.53 27.17
N ASP A 276 -10.48 -19.97 27.45
CA ASP A 276 -11.15 -20.12 28.74
C ASP A 276 -11.93 -21.44 28.80
N ALA A 277 -11.27 -22.47 29.33
CA ALA A 277 -11.84 -23.81 29.49
C ALA A 277 -13.00 -23.87 30.51
N SER A 278 -13.29 -22.79 31.25
CA SER A 278 -14.40 -22.73 32.19
C SER A 278 -15.74 -22.33 31.53
N LEU A 279 -15.71 -21.85 30.29
CA LEU A 279 -16.91 -21.46 29.55
C LEU A 279 -17.56 -22.65 28.84
N SER A 280 -18.88 -22.73 28.91
CA SER A 280 -19.65 -23.61 28.02
C SER A 280 -19.67 -23.04 26.59
N ASP A 281 -19.93 -23.87 25.57
CA ASP A 281 -20.06 -23.41 24.18
C ASP A 281 -21.14 -22.32 23.99
N THR A 282 -22.21 -22.40 24.79
CA THR A 282 -23.30 -21.42 24.78
C THR A 282 -22.84 -20.09 25.39
N ASP A 283 -22.09 -20.15 26.50
CA ASP A 283 -21.56 -18.95 27.15
C ASP A 283 -20.45 -18.32 26.30
N PHE A 284 -19.57 -19.11 25.68
CA PHE A 284 -18.57 -18.62 24.74
C PHE A 284 -19.25 -17.87 23.57
N SER A 285 -20.27 -18.47 22.96
CA SER A 285 -21.03 -17.83 21.88
C SER A 285 -21.68 -16.52 22.32
N ARG A 286 -22.27 -16.48 23.52
CA ARG A 286 -22.85 -15.25 24.09
C ARG A 286 -21.79 -14.18 24.32
N HIS A 287 -20.66 -14.52 24.95
CA HIS A 287 -19.57 -13.58 25.22
C HIS A 287 -18.91 -13.07 23.94
N MET A 288 -18.80 -13.90 22.91
CA MET A 288 -18.37 -13.49 21.57
C MET A 288 -19.30 -12.43 20.99
N VAL A 289 -20.61 -12.70 20.95
CA VAL A 289 -21.61 -11.75 20.43
C VAL A 289 -21.60 -10.45 21.24
N GLU A 290 -21.53 -10.52 22.57
CA GLU A 290 -21.43 -9.33 23.41
C GLU A 290 -20.16 -8.53 23.16
N THR A 291 -19.01 -9.19 23.01
CA THR A 291 -17.74 -8.53 22.72
C THR A 291 -17.74 -7.87 21.35
N MET A 292 -18.48 -8.45 20.39
CA MET A 292 -18.53 -7.99 19.00
C MET A 292 -19.53 -6.86 18.75
N PHE A 293 -20.71 -6.92 19.37
CA PHE A 293 -21.86 -6.11 18.97
C PHE A 293 -22.35 -5.14 20.05
N ARG A 294 -21.91 -5.28 21.31
CA ARG A 294 -22.42 -4.43 22.40
C ARG A 294 -21.73 -3.07 22.50
N ASP A 295 -20.50 -2.95 22.00
CA ASP A 295 -19.68 -1.75 22.10
C ASP A 295 -19.03 -1.40 20.75
N GLU A 296 -19.78 -0.75 19.86
CA GLU A 296 -19.24 -0.24 18.58
C GLU A 296 -18.26 0.92 18.78
N LYS A 297 -18.45 1.72 19.85
CA LYS A 297 -17.71 2.98 20.06
C LYS A 297 -16.33 2.73 20.70
N GLY A 298 -16.25 1.86 21.68
CA GLY A 298 -15.05 1.65 22.49
C GLY A 298 -13.82 1.16 21.71
N PRO A 299 -13.93 0.22 20.74
CA PRO A 299 -12.79 -0.20 19.92
C PRO A 299 -12.14 0.97 19.16
N ILE A 300 -12.97 1.84 18.56
CA ILE A 300 -12.50 3.04 17.85
C ILE A 300 -11.86 4.03 18.82
N GLN A 301 -12.46 4.26 20.00
CA GLN A 301 -11.87 5.13 21.02
C GLN A 301 -10.49 4.65 21.46
N ARG A 302 -10.32 3.36 21.70
CA ARG A 302 -9.03 2.76 22.07
C ARG A 302 -8.01 2.90 20.93
N LEU A 303 -8.41 2.66 19.69
CA LEU A 303 -7.55 2.83 18.52
C LEU A 303 -7.06 4.28 18.39
N VAL A 304 -7.97 5.26 18.47
CA VAL A 304 -7.62 6.69 18.40
C VAL A 304 -6.71 7.08 19.56
N GLN A 305 -6.96 6.60 20.79
CA GLN A 305 -6.08 6.85 21.94
C GLN A 305 -4.67 6.30 21.73
N MET A 306 -4.54 5.17 21.03
CA MET A 306 -3.25 4.55 20.73
C MET A 306 -2.47 5.27 19.63
N LEU A 307 -3.17 5.76 18.59
CA LEU A 307 -2.54 6.26 17.36
C LEU A 307 -2.49 7.80 17.26
N ALA A 308 -3.32 8.53 18.01
CA ALA A 308 -3.39 9.98 17.92
C ALA A 308 -2.28 10.65 18.75
N ASP A 309 -1.29 11.18 18.04
CA ASP A 309 -0.23 12.02 18.59
C ASP A 309 -0.63 13.50 18.59
N ARG A 310 0.25 14.34 19.14
CA ARG A 310 0.01 15.77 19.24
C ARG A 310 -0.20 16.45 17.87
N PRO A 311 0.65 16.24 16.85
CA PRO A 311 0.43 16.78 15.50
C PRO A 311 -0.96 16.51 14.93
N LEU A 312 -1.46 15.27 15.02
CA LEU A 312 -2.78 14.93 14.49
C LEU A 312 -3.91 15.61 15.28
N LEU A 313 -3.78 15.68 16.61
CA LEU A 313 -4.77 16.33 17.47
C LEU A 313 -4.84 17.84 17.24
N ASP A 314 -3.68 18.49 17.05
CA ASP A 314 -3.61 19.91 16.72
C ASP A 314 -4.17 20.20 15.32
N ALA A 315 -3.90 19.34 14.34
CA ALA A 315 -4.51 19.45 13.02
C ALA A 315 -6.05 19.37 13.08
N ALA A 316 -6.59 18.42 13.85
CA ALA A 316 -8.04 18.30 14.03
C ALA A 316 -8.66 19.54 14.71
N PHE A 317 -7.96 20.12 15.69
CA PHE A 317 -8.38 21.36 16.34
C PHE A 317 -8.36 22.55 15.37
N ASN A 318 -7.27 22.71 14.62
CA ASN A 318 -7.10 23.80 13.65
C ASN A 318 -8.12 23.76 12.51
N LEU A 319 -8.57 22.56 12.11
CA LEU A 319 -9.64 22.38 11.13
C LEU A 319 -11.05 22.60 11.71
N GLY A 320 -11.16 22.81 13.02
CA GLY A 320 -12.43 23.00 13.73
C GLY A 320 -13.26 21.71 13.84
N ILE A 321 -12.60 20.54 13.81
CA ILE A 321 -13.26 19.23 13.96
C ILE A 321 -13.53 18.94 15.44
N VAL A 322 -12.64 19.39 16.32
CA VAL A 322 -12.75 19.24 17.78
C VAL A 322 -12.57 20.57 18.48
N ASN A 323 -13.19 20.71 19.65
CA ASN A 323 -13.05 21.89 20.51
C ASN A 323 -11.80 21.83 21.41
N SER A 324 -11.14 20.68 21.48
CA SER A 324 -9.93 20.48 22.28
C SER A 324 -9.04 19.40 21.65
N PRO A 325 -7.71 19.60 21.56
CA PRO A 325 -6.77 18.64 20.97
C PRO A 325 -6.50 17.48 21.94
N SER A 326 -7.48 16.58 22.09
CA SER A 326 -7.37 15.37 22.92
C SER A 326 -7.97 14.15 22.22
N PRO A 327 -7.43 12.93 22.45
CA PRO A 327 -7.94 11.71 21.81
C PRO A 327 -9.42 11.42 22.11
N SER A 328 -9.89 11.78 23.31
CA SER A 328 -11.30 11.60 23.71
C SER A 328 -12.25 12.46 22.87
N HIS A 329 -11.87 13.71 22.61
CA HIS A 329 -12.65 14.61 21.76
C HIS A 329 -12.62 14.14 20.30
N LEU A 330 -11.45 13.76 19.78
CA LEU A 330 -11.31 13.27 18.40
C LEU A 330 -12.11 11.99 18.17
N SER A 331 -12.01 11.01 19.06
CA SER A 331 -12.75 9.75 18.93
C SER A 331 -14.26 9.92 19.04
N THR A 332 -14.74 10.86 19.87
CA THR A 332 -16.17 11.18 19.95
C THR A 332 -16.65 11.89 18.69
N ALA A 333 -15.92 12.89 18.20
CA ALA A 333 -16.24 13.59 16.96
C ALA A 333 -16.24 12.63 15.75
N LEU A 334 -15.29 11.69 15.69
CA LEU A 334 -15.18 10.67 14.65
C LEU A 334 -16.42 9.78 14.60
N TYR A 335 -16.88 9.31 15.76
CA TYR A 335 -18.09 8.48 15.87
C TYR A 335 -19.35 9.24 15.43
N VAL A 336 -19.47 10.51 15.83
CA VAL A 336 -20.59 11.39 15.41
C VAL A 336 -20.57 11.61 13.89
N PHE A 337 -19.40 11.93 13.34
CA PHE A 337 -19.24 12.16 11.91
C PHE A 337 -19.57 10.90 11.10
N ARG A 338 -19.09 9.72 11.53
CA ARG A 338 -19.47 8.47 10.89
C ARG A 338 -20.97 8.27 10.85
N ASN A 339 -21.66 8.45 11.97
CA ASN A 339 -23.11 8.28 11.99
C ASN A 339 -23.80 9.29 11.05
N SER A 340 -23.26 10.50 10.89
CA SER A 340 -23.81 11.49 9.95
C SER A 340 -23.66 11.13 8.46
N ILE A 341 -22.64 10.35 8.08
CA ILE A 341 -22.38 9.96 6.68
C ILE A 341 -22.81 8.52 6.35
N VAL A 342 -22.94 7.64 7.36
CA VAL A 342 -23.32 6.22 7.17
C VAL A 342 -24.77 5.95 7.59
N HIS A 343 -25.24 6.58 8.68
CA HIS A 343 -26.52 6.25 9.32
C HIS A 343 -27.45 7.46 9.33
N GLY A 344 -28.06 7.76 8.19
CA GLY A 344 -29.12 8.75 8.07
C GLY A 344 -30.47 8.34 8.68
N LYS A 345 -30.48 7.59 9.79
CA LYS A 345 -31.73 7.16 10.42
C LYS A 345 -32.34 8.31 11.20
N TYR A 346 -33.54 8.75 10.78
CA TYR A 346 -34.41 9.76 11.40
C TYR A 346 -34.72 9.58 12.91
N GLY A 347 -34.18 8.56 13.60
CA GLY A 347 -34.43 8.26 15.02
C GLY A 347 -33.23 8.41 15.95
N SER A 348 -32.00 8.62 15.46
CA SER A 348 -30.78 8.59 16.29
C SER A 348 -30.22 9.98 16.65
N GLY A 349 -30.92 11.07 16.32
CA GLY A 349 -30.50 12.44 16.65
C GLY A 349 -29.29 12.95 15.85
N PHE A 350 -28.86 12.23 14.81
CA PHE A 350 -27.82 12.68 13.89
C PHE A 350 -28.44 13.33 12.66
N ALA A 351 -27.94 14.51 12.27
CA ALA A 351 -28.27 15.12 10.98
C ALA A 351 -27.49 14.40 9.87
N MET A 352 -28.16 14.05 8.76
CA MET A 352 -27.48 13.55 7.56
C MET A 352 -26.56 14.63 7.01
N HIS A 353 -25.32 14.25 6.72
CA HIS A 353 -24.36 15.16 6.10
C HIS A 353 -24.19 14.84 4.62
N SER A 354 -24.31 15.88 3.80
CA SER A 354 -23.89 15.89 2.40
C SER A 354 -23.15 17.19 2.15
N ASP A 355 -22.01 17.11 1.45
CA ASP A 355 -21.32 18.31 1.02
C ASP A 355 -22.20 19.09 0.01
N PRO A 356 -22.13 20.43 0.01
CA PRO A 356 -22.87 21.24 -0.96
C PRO A 356 -22.33 21.02 -2.37
N VAL A 357 -23.21 20.94 -3.36
CA VAL A 357 -22.84 20.79 -4.78
C VAL A 357 -22.12 22.03 -5.31
N ILE A 358 -22.44 23.21 -4.77
CA ILE A 358 -21.87 24.51 -5.17
C ILE A 358 -21.45 25.25 -3.91
N GLY A 359 -20.19 25.67 -3.81
CA GLY A 359 -19.69 26.49 -2.69
C GLY A 359 -18.35 26.03 -2.10
N ALA A 360 -17.97 26.63 -0.97
CA ALA A 360 -16.75 26.28 -0.26
C ALA A 360 -16.76 24.81 0.20
N ARG A 361 -15.58 24.20 0.20
CA ARG A 361 -15.36 22.79 0.53
C ARG A 361 -16.10 22.39 1.83
N GLY A 362 -16.89 21.33 1.77
CA GLY A 362 -17.77 20.91 2.88
C GLY A 362 -17.06 20.22 4.03
N VAL A 363 -17.82 19.64 4.96
CA VAL A 363 -17.30 19.01 6.19
C VAL A 363 -16.37 17.84 5.84
N SER A 364 -16.65 17.10 4.77
CA SER A 364 -15.83 15.96 4.35
C SER A 364 -14.41 16.39 3.95
N SER A 365 -14.24 17.60 3.42
CA SER A 365 -12.91 18.14 3.07
C SER A 365 -12.00 18.37 4.29
N LYS A 366 -12.59 18.70 5.44
CA LYS A 366 -11.86 18.86 6.71
C LYS A 366 -11.52 17.50 7.30
N TRP A 367 -12.45 16.55 7.23
CA TRP A 367 -12.26 15.21 7.79
C TRP A 367 -11.29 14.34 7.00
N ARG A 368 -11.28 14.44 5.67
CA ARG A 368 -10.44 13.60 4.80
C ARG A 368 -8.97 13.54 5.23
N PRO A 369 -8.24 14.66 5.45
CA PRO A 369 -6.84 14.58 5.90
C PRO A 369 -6.66 13.92 7.26
N ILE A 370 -7.58 14.14 8.22
CA ILE A 370 -7.52 13.53 9.56
C ILE A 370 -7.77 12.03 9.49
N LEU A 371 -8.78 11.61 8.71
CA LEU A 371 -9.09 10.20 8.48
C LEU A 371 -7.97 9.49 7.71
N LEU A 372 -7.39 10.15 6.72
CA LEU A 372 -6.28 9.60 5.93
C LEU A 372 -5.07 9.34 6.82
N GLU A 373 -4.74 10.29 7.70
CA GLU A 373 -3.63 10.13 8.64
C GLU A 373 -3.90 9.02 9.65
N LEU A 374 -5.11 8.94 10.23
CA LEU A 374 -5.49 7.82 11.12
C LEU A 374 -5.45 6.47 10.41
N ALA A 375 -5.96 6.38 9.18
CA ALA A 375 -5.94 5.16 8.38
C ALA A 375 -4.50 4.72 8.08
N ASN A 376 -3.63 5.66 7.66
CA ASN A 376 -2.22 5.39 7.43
C ASN A 376 -1.53 4.88 8.69
N ARG A 377 -1.75 5.53 9.84
CA ARG A 377 -1.18 5.07 11.12
C ARG A 377 -1.70 3.71 11.54
N SER A 378 -2.96 3.40 11.24
CA SER A 378 -3.54 2.09 11.50
C SER A 378 -2.85 1.01 10.66
N ILE A 379 -2.65 1.27 9.36
CA ILE A 379 -1.89 0.37 8.47
C ILE A 379 -0.45 0.21 8.96
N ASP A 380 0.25 1.29 9.33
CA ASP A 380 1.63 1.21 9.81
C ASP A 380 1.75 0.43 11.13
N HIS A 381 0.80 0.62 12.06
CA HIS A 381 0.85 0.00 13.38
C HIS A 381 0.44 -1.48 13.36
N PHE A 382 -0.58 -1.83 12.57
CA PHE A 382 -1.19 -3.16 12.60
C PHE A 382 -0.86 -4.01 11.36
N GLY A 383 -0.76 -3.39 10.18
CA GLY A 383 -0.54 -4.08 8.91
C GLY A 383 0.86 -4.71 8.78
N ALA A 384 1.81 -4.33 9.62
CA ALA A 384 3.18 -4.88 9.63
C ALA A 384 3.33 -6.20 10.41
N ARG A 385 2.25 -6.75 11.00
CA ARG A 385 2.32 -8.01 11.75
C ARG A 385 2.36 -9.20 10.80
N ASN A 386 3.56 -9.61 10.41
CA ASN A 386 3.90 -10.97 9.97
C ASN A 386 5.28 -11.35 10.50
#